data_AF-A0A413IE59-F1
#
_entry.id   AF-A0A413IE59-F1
#
_cell.length_a   1.000
_cell.length_b   1.000
_cell.length_c   1.000
_cell.angle_alpha   90.00
_cell.angle_beta   90.00
_cell.angle_gamma   90.00
#
_symmetry.space_group_name_H-M   'P 1'
#
loop_
_entity.id
_entity.type
_entity.pdbx_description
1 polymer ?
#
loop_
_entity_poly.entity_id
_entity_poly.type
_entity_poly.pdbx_seq_one_letter_code
_entity_poly.pdbx_strand_id
1 'polypeptide(L)'
;MKKDKTNPQSPEEMAIAAQEAAIKAAMEQARSMFGNIPGFQMPDMAAAQAQHEAMLRAAGIDPETVAQAGRQNMAYANQMMQEMMDGTFDERLSSSDAMAQMMEAFGDEGWSINRCNDGGLDESQLRLLAFGAPMLVYNDENVDSIACAEEDVETIRNTIENWWNVTDKESTLDIVRWLLEEGHHAEADEALEELRKRGLENISQEERDDEENKMGDVCLIMESMTENGWCPENRMPESVIAWDLVRVVNLARWARLCGYLNDDEMWQIMQTAADTALHHFSSWEEYGRSFIMGRGVWHGDPDDSETAFEIVSLLLEDEESPWKLSNFYKK
;
A
#
# COMPACT_ATOMS: atom_id res chain seq x y z
N MET A 1 -5.56 -31.61 48.67
CA MET A 1 -5.78 -31.38 47.23
C MET A 1 -4.59 -30.57 46.73
N LYS A 2 -3.72 -31.20 45.93
CA LYS A 2 -2.53 -30.55 45.36
C LYS A 2 -3.03 -29.59 44.27
N LYS A 3 -2.60 -28.33 44.34
CA LYS A 3 -2.73 -27.38 43.23
C LYS A 3 -1.76 -27.81 42.15
N ASP A 4 -2.25 -28.23 40.98
CA ASP A 4 -1.43 -28.33 39.79
C ASP A 4 -0.94 -26.93 39.43
N LYS A 5 0.38 -26.75 39.46
CA LYS A 5 1.05 -25.62 38.83
C LYS A 5 1.17 -26.00 37.37
N THR A 6 0.46 -25.29 36.50
CA THR A 6 0.71 -25.31 35.06
C THR A 6 2.19 -24.97 34.83
N ASN A 7 2.86 -25.83 34.06
CA ASN A 7 4.26 -25.76 33.69
C ASN A 7 4.53 -24.44 32.94
N PRO A 8 5.66 -23.74 33.15
CA PRO A 8 6.02 -22.61 32.29
C PRO A 8 6.18 -23.11 30.85
N GLN A 9 5.46 -22.49 29.92
CA GLN A 9 5.56 -22.79 28.49
C GLN A 9 7.02 -22.69 28.06
N SER A 10 7.49 -23.70 27.32
CA SER A 10 8.86 -23.67 26.80
C SER A 10 9.05 -22.46 25.87
N PRO A 11 10.28 -21.91 25.73
CA PRO A 11 10.53 -20.80 24.82
C PRO A 11 10.08 -21.07 23.37
N GLU A 12 10.08 -22.34 22.97
CA GLU A 12 9.63 -22.82 21.66
C GLU A 12 8.09 -22.77 21.53
N GLU A 13 7.35 -23.18 22.56
CA GLU A 13 5.88 -23.04 22.61
C GLU A 13 5.43 -21.57 22.67
N MET A 14 6.22 -20.70 23.32
CA MET A 14 5.97 -19.25 23.34
C MET A 14 6.23 -18.61 21.97
N ALA A 15 7.27 -19.04 21.25
CA ALA A 15 7.56 -18.57 19.90
C ALA A 15 6.49 -19.00 18.88
N ILE A 16 6.03 -20.25 18.97
CA ILE A 16 4.91 -20.74 18.15
C ILE A 16 3.63 -19.96 18.46
N ALA A 17 3.31 -19.74 19.74
CA ALA A 17 2.12 -18.96 20.12
C ALA A 17 2.21 -17.48 19.69
N ALA A 18 3.41 -16.88 19.73
CA ALA A 18 3.63 -15.52 19.24
C ALA A 18 3.49 -15.43 17.72
N GLN A 19 3.98 -16.44 17.00
CA GLN A 19 3.84 -16.53 15.55
C GLN A 19 2.38 -16.78 15.14
N GLU A 20 1.67 -17.67 15.81
CA GLU A 20 0.23 -17.90 15.60
C GLU A 20 -0.60 -16.65 15.93
N ALA A 21 -0.26 -15.92 16.99
CA ALA A 21 -0.91 -14.65 17.33
C ALA A 21 -0.62 -13.55 16.31
N ALA A 22 0.62 -13.44 15.82
CA ALA A 22 0.98 -12.49 14.78
C ALA A 22 0.27 -12.80 13.45
N ILE A 23 0.17 -14.08 13.07
CA ILE A 23 -0.56 -14.50 11.87
C ILE A 23 -2.07 -14.30 12.06
N LYS A 24 -2.61 -14.58 13.24
CA LYS A 24 -4.03 -14.32 13.56
C LYS A 24 -4.34 -12.82 13.51
N ALA A 25 -3.46 -11.99 14.05
CA ALA A 25 -3.57 -10.53 13.97
C ALA A 25 -3.50 -10.07 12.50
N ALA A 26 -2.54 -10.55 11.73
CA ALA A 26 -2.45 -10.27 10.29
C ALA A 26 -3.69 -10.75 9.51
N MET A 27 -4.34 -11.85 9.94
CA MET A 27 -5.58 -12.34 9.34
C MET A 27 -6.83 -11.55 9.77
N GLU A 28 -6.92 -11.11 11.02
CA GLU A 28 -7.98 -10.22 11.50
C GLU A 28 -7.85 -8.84 10.83
N GLN A 29 -6.62 -8.38 10.65
CA GLN A 29 -6.28 -7.20 9.87
C GLN A 29 -6.65 -7.40 8.39
N ALA A 30 -6.26 -8.51 7.75
CA ALA A 30 -6.68 -8.83 6.38
C ALA A 30 -8.22 -8.95 6.25
N ARG A 31 -8.90 -9.48 7.26
CA ARG A 31 -10.37 -9.57 7.26
C ARG A 31 -11.04 -8.19 7.39
N SER A 32 -10.43 -7.27 8.14
CA SER A 32 -10.84 -5.87 8.20
C SER A 32 -10.55 -5.14 6.89
N MET A 33 -9.40 -5.41 6.27
CA MET A 33 -8.96 -4.84 4.99
C MET A 33 -9.77 -5.31 3.78
N PHE A 34 -10.23 -6.56 3.77
CA PHE A 34 -10.76 -7.25 2.57
C PHE A 34 -12.18 -7.81 2.75
N GLY A 35 -12.80 -7.63 3.92
CA GLY A 35 -14.10 -8.23 4.28
C GLY A 35 -15.28 -7.82 3.37
N ASN A 36 -15.14 -6.68 2.68
CA ASN A 36 -16.16 -6.12 1.79
C ASN A 36 -15.84 -6.31 0.30
N ILE A 37 -14.74 -6.97 -0.08
CA ILE A 37 -14.35 -7.17 -1.48
C ILE A 37 -15.17 -8.31 -2.11
N PRO A 38 -15.88 -8.07 -3.24
CA PRO A 38 -16.65 -9.11 -3.91
C PRO A 38 -15.79 -10.32 -4.32
N GLY A 39 -16.24 -11.52 -3.94
CA GLY A 39 -15.59 -12.76 -4.33
C GLY A 39 -14.33 -13.13 -3.54
N PHE A 40 -13.81 -12.27 -2.67
CA PHE A 40 -12.64 -12.57 -1.85
C PHE A 40 -12.91 -13.74 -0.88
N GLN A 41 -12.07 -14.77 -0.96
CA GLN A 41 -12.03 -15.87 0.01
C GLN A 41 -10.64 -15.90 0.62
N MET A 42 -10.56 -15.78 1.95
CA MET A 42 -9.29 -15.88 2.67
C MET A 42 -8.58 -17.20 2.33
N PRO A 43 -7.31 -17.18 1.91
CA PRO A 43 -6.53 -18.39 1.69
C PRO A 43 -6.47 -19.23 2.96
N ASP A 44 -6.55 -20.56 2.81
CA ASP A 44 -6.34 -21.48 3.93
C ASP A 44 -4.90 -21.31 4.47
N MET A 45 -4.76 -21.26 5.80
CA MET A 45 -3.49 -21.07 6.51
C MET A 45 -2.40 -22.03 6.03
N ALA A 46 -2.77 -23.29 5.83
CA ALA A 46 -1.85 -24.31 5.35
C ALA A 46 -1.41 -24.07 3.89
N ALA A 47 -2.28 -23.46 3.08
CA ALA A 47 -2.01 -23.16 1.68
C ALA A 47 -1.08 -21.94 1.53
N ALA A 48 -1.34 -20.85 2.26
CA ALA A 48 -0.50 -19.64 2.22
C ALA A 48 0.94 -19.93 2.67
N GLN A 49 1.09 -20.72 3.74
CA GLN A 49 2.40 -21.10 4.27
C GLN A 49 3.15 -22.06 3.33
N ALA A 50 2.43 -23.03 2.73
CA ALA A 50 3.00 -23.93 1.73
C ALA A 50 3.43 -23.20 0.44
N GLN A 51 2.69 -22.15 0.04
CA GLN A 51 3.00 -21.36 -1.15
C GLN A 51 4.23 -20.47 -0.93
N HIS A 52 4.36 -19.84 0.24
CA HIS A 52 5.56 -19.09 0.63
C HIS A 52 6.80 -20.00 0.67
N GLU A 53 6.69 -21.18 1.28
CA GLU A 53 7.77 -22.18 1.28
C GLU A 53 8.12 -22.68 -0.13
N ALA A 54 7.12 -22.86 -1.00
CA ALA A 54 7.34 -23.27 -2.39
C ALA A 54 8.04 -22.18 -3.21
N MET A 55 7.70 -20.91 -2.99
CA MET A 55 8.32 -19.76 -3.64
C MET A 55 9.80 -19.61 -3.24
N LEU A 56 10.11 -19.76 -1.95
CA LEU A 56 11.50 -19.76 -1.46
C LEU A 56 12.34 -20.90 -2.05
N ARG A 57 11.75 -22.10 -2.19
CA ARG A 57 12.41 -23.24 -2.86
C ARG A 57 12.59 -23.03 -4.36
N ALA A 58 11.62 -22.43 -5.04
CA ALA A 58 11.69 -22.12 -6.47
C ALA A 58 12.78 -21.09 -6.78
N ALA A 59 13.02 -20.14 -5.86
CA ALA A 59 14.10 -19.17 -5.93
C ALA A 59 15.50 -19.75 -5.58
N GLY A 60 15.59 -21.06 -5.27
CA GLY A 60 16.86 -21.71 -4.92
C GLY A 60 17.41 -21.31 -3.54
N ILE A 61 16.61 -20.66 -2.70
CA ILE A 61 16.99 -20.23 -1.36
C ILE A 61 16.80 -21.41 -0.40
N ASP A 62 17.90 -21.91 0.14
CA ASP A 62 17.88 -23.01 1.12
C ASP A 62 17.15 -22.54 2.39
N PRO A 63 16.16 -23.29 2.91
CA PRO A 63 15.50 -23.01 4.19
C PRO A 63 16.48 -22.79 5.36
N GLU A 64 17.65 -23.43 5.36
CA GLU A 64 18.69 -23.17 6.36
C GLU A 64 19.27 -21.76 6.24
N THR A 65 19.32 -21.18 5.03
CA THR A 65 19.82 -19.83 4.77
C THR A 65 18.84 -18.78 5.30
N VAL A 66 17.54 -18.97 5.11
CA VAL A 66 16.49 -18.10 5.69
C VAL A 66 16.50 -18.19 7.22
N ALA A 67 16.61 -19.40 7.76
CA ALA A 67 16.72 -19.59 9.21
C ALA A 67 18.04 -19.02 9.77
N GLN A 68 19.13 -19.05 8.99
CA GLN A 68 20.41 -18.44 9.37
C GLN A 68 20.36 -16.92 9.32
N ALA A 69 19.76 -16.34 8.28
CA ALA A 69 19.52 -14.91 8.17
C ALA A 69 18.60 -14.42 9.30
N GLY A 70 17.53 -15.16 9.61
CA GLY A 70 16.67 -14.88 10.77
C GLY A 70 17.42 -14.96 12.11
N ARG A 71 18.29 -15.95 12.30
CA ARG A 71 19.17 -16.04 13.49
C ARG A 71 20.18 -14.89 13.56
N GLN A 72 20.74 -14.48 12.42
CA GLN A 72 21.69 -13.36 12.34
C GLN A 72 21.00 -12.03 12.60
N ASN A 73 19.81 -11.80 12.05
CA ASN A 73 19.02 -10.60 12.28
C ASN A 73 18.56 -10.51 13.75
N MET A 74 18.18 -11.63 14.37
CA MET A 74 17.87 -11.68 15.80
C MET A 74 19.10 -11.48 16.69
N ALA A 75 20.28 -11.98 16.27
CA ALA A 75 21.53 -11.72 16.99
C ALA A 75 21.93 -10.24 16.89
N TYR A 76 21.76 -9.64 15.71
CA TYR A 76 22.00 -8.22 15.47
C TYR A 76 21.03 -7.34 16.27
N ALA A 77 19.73 -7.66 16.27
CA ALA A 77 18.73 -6.95 17.07
C ALA A 77 18.98 -7.07 18.58
N ASN A 78 19.36 -8.26 19.07
CA ASN A 78 19.73 -8.44 20.48
C ASN A 78 21.01 -7.68 20.85
N GLN A 79 21.99 -7.62 19.94
CA GLN A 79 23.20 -6.84 20.14
C GLN A 79 22.90 -5.34 20.18
N MET A 80 22.07 -4.85 19.24
CA MET A 80 21.65 -3.45 19.20
C MET A 80 20.87 -3.07 20.47
N MET A 81 20.00 -3.96 20.98
CA MET A 81 19.28 -3.76 22.24
C MET A 81 20.21 -3.76 23.46
N GLN A 82 21.27 -4.60 23.46
CA GLN A 82 22.31 -4.56 24.49
C GLN A 82 23.12 -3.26 24.47
N GLU A 83 23.52 -2.81 23.27
CA GLU A 83 24.28 -1.57 23.08
C GLU A 83 23.43 -0.33 23.46
N MET A 84 22.11 -0.37 23.26
CA MET A 84 21.18 0.66 23.77
C MET A 84 21.08 0.64 25.30
N MET A 85 21.07 -0.55 25.91
CA MET A 85 20.92 -0.72 27.36
C MET A 85 22.20 -0.41 28.15
N ASP A 86 23.38 -0.55 27.54
CA ASP A 86 24.68 -0.25 28.16
C ASP A 86 25.22 1.15 27.81
N GLY A 87 24.51 1.90 26.96
CA GLY A 87 24.82 3.28 26.58
C GLY A 87 25.94 3.44 25.55
N THR A 88 26.44 2.35 24.96
CA THR A 88 27.49 2.38 23.94
C THR A 88 26.96 2.66 22.53
N PHE A 89 25.64 2.56 22.33
CA PHE A 89 24.98 2.88 21.07
C PHE A 89 25.11 4.37 20.68
N ASP A 90 24.94 5.28 21.65
CA ASP A 90 25.08 6.74 21.45
C ASP A 90 26.51 7.15 21.06
N GLU A 91 27.54 6.50 21.64
CA GLU A 91 28.94 6.76 21.28
C GLU A 91 29.25 6.34 19.84
N ARG A 92 28.65 5.24 19.37
CA ARG A 92 28.86 4.74 18.00
C ARG A 92 28.14 5.60 16.96
N LEU A 93 26.90 6.01 17.23
CA LEU A 93 26.10 6.93 16.40
C LEU A 93 26.75 8.32 16.26
N SER A 94 27.46 8.78 17.29
CA SER A 94 28.15 10.07 17.25
C SER A 94 29.38 10.11 16.32
N SER A 95 29.82 8.96 15.78
CA SER A 95 30.99 8.87 14.91
C SER A 95 30.62 9.03 13.43
N SER A 96 31.29 9.98 12.77
CA SER A 96 31.13 10.30 11.34
C SER A 96 31.25 9.07 10.42
N ASP A 97 32.16 8.15 10.74
CA ASP A 97 32.41 6.97 9.91
C ASP A 97 31.32 5.90 10.06
N ALA A 98 30.68 5.77 11.22
CA ALA A 98 29.55 4.87 11.41
C ALA A 98 28.27 5.42 10.76
N MET A 99 28.06 6.74 10.81
CA MET A 99 26.96 7.43 10.12
C MET A 99 27.09 7.31 8.60
N ALA A 100 28.31 7.48 8.06
CA ALA A 100 28.58 7.33 6.64
C ALA A 100 28.47 5.87 6.17
N GLN A 101 28.96 4.91 6.95
CA GLN A 101 28.80 3.47 6.66
C GLN A 101 27.35 3.01 6.78
N MET A 102 26.55 3.65 7.63
CA MET A 102 25.10 3.44 7.69
C MET A 102 24.44 3.97 6.42
N MET A 103 24.70 5.21 6.00
CA MET A 103 24.17 5.73 4.72
C MET A 103 24.67 4.98 3.48
N GLU A 104 25.87 4.38 3.50
CA GLU A 104 26.36 3.52 2.40
C GLU A 104 25.78 2.09 2.45
N ALA A 105 25.44 1.56 3.62
CA ALA A 105 24.83 0.24 3.79
C ALA A 105 23.31 0.25 3.56
N PHE A 106 22.67 1.38 3.84
CA PHE A 106 21.25 1.69 3.62
C PHE A 106 21.14 2.72 2.49
N GLY A 107 21.62 2.34 1.29
CA GLY A 107 21.67 3.24 0.13
C GLY A 107 20.34 3.94 -0.12
N ASP A 108 20.40 5.21 -0.55
CA ASP A 108 19.29 6.13 -0.87
C ASP A 108 17.89 5.53 -0.60
N GLU A 109 17.42 5.63 0.66
CA GLU A 109 16.14 5.05 1.14
C GLU A 109 14.91 5.80 0.57
N GLY A 110 14.96 6.21 -0.70
CA GLY A 110 13.90 6.97 -1.36
C GLY A 110 13.19 6.17 -2.45
N TRP A 111 11.92 6.50 -2.69
CA TRP A 111 11.19 6.04 -3.87
C TRP A 111 11.87 6.53 -5.16
N SER A 112 11.78 5.74 -6.23
CA SER A 112 12.37 6.08 -7.53
C SER A 112 11.36 5.98 -8.66
N ILE A 113 11.55 6.76 -9.73
CA ILE A 113 10.72 6.71 -10.94
C ILE A 113 11.44 5.88 -12.00
N ASN A 114 10.90 4.70 -12.30
CA ASN A 114 11.41 3.84 -13.37
C ASN A 114 10.75 4.15 -14.71
N ARG A 115 11.57 4.24 -15.76
CA ARG A 115 11.11 4.51 -17.12
C ARG A 115 11.70 3.50 -18.11
N CYS A 116 10.85 2.93 -18.94
CA CYS A 116 11.24 2.04 -20.02
C CYS A 116 11.80 2.82 -21.21
N ASN A 117 11.28 4.03 -21.48
CA ASN A 117 11.67 4.86 -22.62
C ASN A 117 11.59 4.13 -23.99
N ASP A 118 10.64 3.21 -24.14
CA ASP A 118 10.45 2.40 -25.36
C ASP A 118 9.72 3.15 -26.48
N GLY A 119 9.07 4.28 -26.16
CA GLY A 119 8.27 5.08 -27.10
C GLY A 119 7.01 4.36 -27.59
N GLY A 120 6.52 3.35 -26.84
CA GLY A 120 5.38 2.53 -27.20
C GLY A 120 4.02 3.19 -26.97
N LEU A 121 3.97 4.26 -26.17
CA LEU A 121 2.74 4.95 -25.77
C LEU A 121 2.69 6.38 -26.33
N ASP A 122 1.50 6.80 -26.77
CA ASP A 122 1.24 8.20 -27.13
C ASP A 122 0.97 9.10 -25.91
N GLU A 123 0.87 10.43 -26.14
CA GLU A 123 0.65 11.40 -25.06
C GLU A 123 -0.63 11.13 -24.25
N SER A 124 -1.71 10.69 -24.92
CA SER A 124 -2.99 10.41 -24.26
C SER A 124 -2.88 9.15 -23.40
N GLN A 125 -2.24 8.09 -23.90
CA GLN A 125 -1.98 6.85 -23.17
C GLN A 125 -1.05 7.07 -21.97
N LEU A 126 0.02 7.84 -22.14
CA LEU A 126 0.92 8.23 -21.04
C LEU A 126 0.17 8.99 -19.95
N ARG A 127 -0.74 9.91 -20.33
CA ARG A 127 -1.58 10.62 -19.36
C ARG A 127 -2.53 9.68 -18.63
N LEU A 128 -3.16 8.72 -19.30
CA LEU A 128 -4.04 7.75 -18.64
C LEU A 128 -3.28 6.89 -17.63
N LEU A 129 -2.08 6.44 -18.00
CA LEU A 129 -1.21 5.68 -17.11
C LEU A 129 -0.73 6.52 -15.91
N ALA A 130 -0.54 7.84 -16.09
CA ALA A 130 -0.14 8.76 -15.02
C ALA A 130 -1.11 8.78 -13.83
N PHE A 131 -2.40 8.50 -14.02
CA PHE A 131 -3.35 8.34 -12.90
C PHE A 131 -3.05 7.11 -12.04
N GLY A 132 -2.36 6.10 -12.55
CA GLY A 132 -1.89 4.95 -11.78
C GLY A 132 -0.47 5.11 -11.22
N ALA A 133 0.23 6.21 -11.52
CA ALA A 133 1.64 6.39 -11.20
C ALA A 133 2.01 6.15 -9.72
N PRO A 134 1.19 6.54 -8.71
CA PRO A 134 1.51 6.23 -7.33
C PRO A 134 1.67 4.72 -7.05
N MET A 135 0.82 3.88 -7.64
CA MET A 135 0.94 2.43 -7.51
C MET A 135 2.12 1.87 -8.32
N LEU A 136 2.42 2.45 -9.48
CA LEU A 136 3.57 2.02 -10.28
C LEU A 136 4.89 2.31 -9.56
N VAL A 137 5.05 3.49 -8.95
CA VAL A 137 6.21 3.82 -8.11
C VAL A 137 6.29 2.88 -6.91
N TYR A 138 5.17 2.66 -6.22
CA TYR A 138 5.12 1.77 -5.05
C TYR A 138 5.54 0.32 -5.40
N ASN A 139 5.17 -0.16 -6.58
CA ASN A 139 5.48 -1.51 -7.05
C ASN A 139 6.84 -1.62 -7.78
N ASP A 140 7.63 -0.53 -7.84
CA ASP A 140 8.88 -0.46 -8.62
C ASP A 140 8.69 -0.73 -10.14
N GLU A 141 7.53 -0.37 -10.69
CA GLU A 141 7.15 -0.59 -12.09
C GLU A 141 7.41 0.63 -12.98
N ASN A 142 7.56 0.40 -14.30
CA ASN A 142 7.76 1.48 -15.26
C ASN A 142 6.52 2.37 -15.40
N VAL A 143 6.69 3.69 -15.25
CA VAL A 143 5.59 4.67 -15.32
C VAL A 143 5.17 5.05 -16.76
N ASP A 144 5.90 4.58 -17.76
CA ASP A 144 5.70 4.91 -19.17
C ASP A 144 5.57 3.68 -20.10
N SER A 145 5.26 2.51 -19.54
CA SER A 145 5.01 1.29 -20.33
C SER A 145 3.90 0.41 -19.75
N ILE A 146 3.14 -0.22 -20.64
CA ILE A 146 2.12 -1.24 -20.28
C ILE A 146 2.67 -2.66 -20.34
N ALA A 147 3.94 -2.83 -20.69
CA ALA A 147 4.63 -4.11 -20.69
C ALA A 147 5.36 -4.36 -19.36
N CYS A 148 5.68 -5.62 -19.10
CA CYS A 148 6.60 -6.09 -18.06
C CYS A 148 7.42 -7.27 -18.61
N ALA A 149 8.39 -7.75 -17.84
CA ALA A 149 9.11 -8.98 -18.22
C ALA A 149 8.14 -10.18 -18.18
N GLU A 150 8.35 -11.16 -19.07
CA GLU A 150 7.44 -12.33 -19.15
C GLU A 150 7.43 -13.14 -17.85
N GLU A 151 8.56 -13.18 -17.14
CA GLU A 151 8.70 -13.82 -15.83
C GLU A 151 7.83 -13.19 -14.73
N ASP A 152 7.47 -11.91 -14.84
CA ASP A 152 6.69 -11.20 -13.82
C ASP A 152 5.18 -11.48 -13.93
N VAL A 153 4.70 -11.90 -15.10
CA VAL A 153 3.27 -12.10 -15.39
C VAL A 153 2.64 -13.13 -14.47
N GLU A 154 3.37 -14.19 -14.12
CA GLU A 154 2.89 -15.21 -13.18
C GLU A 154 2.75 -14.64 -11.76
N THR A 155 3.71 -13.83 -11.32
CA THR A 155 3.66 -13.16 -10.02
C THR A 155 2.47 -12.19 -9.95
N ILE A 156 2.29 -11.38 -10.99
CA ILE A 156 1.14 -10.47 -11.11
C ILE A 156 -0.18 -11.25 -11.04
N ARG A 157 -0.29 -12.36 -11.78
CA ARG A 157 -1.50 -13.20 -11.77
C ARG A 157 -1.81 -13.73 -10.38
N ASN A 158 -0.82 -14.29 -9.70
CA ASN A 158 -0.98 -14.79 -8.33
C ASN A 158 -1.37 -13.67 -7.37
N THR A 159 -0.84 -12.45 -7.54
CA THR A 159 -1.20 -11.29 -6.71
C THR A 159 -2.68 -10.92 -6.89
N ILE A 160 -3.16 -10.71 -8.12
CA ILE A 160 -4.57 -10.30 -8.32
C ILE A 160 -5.57 -11.43 -8.01
N GLU A 161 -5.18 -12.70 -8.17
CA GLU A 161 -5.98 -13.83 -7.72
C GLU A 161 -6.07 -13.88 -6.20
N ASN A 162 -4.93 -13.81 -5.49
CA ASN A 162 -4.93 -13.93 -4.03
C ASN A 162 -5.56 -12.73 -3.30
N TRP A 163 -5.36 -11.52 -3.81
CA TRP A 163 -5.80 -10.30 -3.15
C TRP A 163 -7.22 -9.88 -3.53
N TRP A 164 -7.63 -10.19 -4.77
CA TRP A 164 -8.89 -9.70 -5.33
C TRP A 164 -9.78 -10.81 -5.90
N ASN A 165 -9.32 -12.07 -5.88
CA ASN A 165 -9.98 -13.19 -6.56
C ASN A 165 -10.24 -12.93 -8.06
N VAL A 166 -9.35 -12.15 -8.70
CA VAL A 166 -9.42 -11.86 -10.13
C VAL A 166 -8.75 -12.98 -10.90
N THR A 167 -9.55 -13.72 -11.67
CA THR A 167 -9.10 -14.90 -12.44
C THR A 167 -9.45 -14.83 -13.92
N ASP A 168 -10.24 -13.83 -14.32
CA ASP A 168 -10.70 -13.61 -15.69
C ASP A 168 -11.20 -12.17 -15.89
N LYS A 169 -11.76 -11.93 -17.08
CA LYS A 169 -12.35 -10.64 -17.45
C LYS A 169 -13.52 -10.23 -16.56
N GLU A 170 -14.40 -11.16 -16.23
CA GLU A 170 -15.65 -10.87 -15.51
C GLU A 170 -15.33 -10.43 -14.07
N SER A 171 -14.50 -11.21 -13.38
CA SER A 171 -13.97 -10.86 -12.06
C SER A 171 -13.17 -9.55 -12.06
N THR A 172 -12.40 -9.26 -13.12
CA THR A 172 -11.72 -7.96 -13.28
C THR A 172 -12.73 -6.81 -13.31
N LEU A 173 -13.77 -6.92 -14.14
CA LEU A 173 -14.78 -5.86 -14.31
C LEU A 173 -15.65 -5.67 -13.06
N ASP A 174 -15.87 -6.73 -12.28
CA ASP A 174 -16.56 -6.65 -11.00
C ASP A 174 -15.78 -5.84 -9.97
N ILE A 175 -14.46 -6.07 -9.86
CA ILE A 175 -13.60 -5.27 -8.99
C ILE A 175 -13.47 -3.82 -9.46
N VAL A 176 -13.31 -3.60 -10.77
CA VAL A 176 -13.26 -2.23 -11.32
C VAL A 176 -14.55 -1.46 -11.00
N ARG A 177 -15.71 -2.10 -11.15
CA ARG A 177 -16.99 -1.48 -10.81
C ARG A 177 -17.09 -1.20 -9.31
N TRP A 178 -16.72 -2.16 -8.46
CA TRP A 178 -16.71 -1.97 -7.02
C TRP A 178 -15.82 -0.79 -6.62
N LEU A 179 -14.58 -0.70 -7.11
CA LEU A 179 -13.66 0.42 -6.85
C LEU A 179 -14.24 1.78 -7.26
N LEU A 180 -15.01 1.84 -8.35
CA LEU A 180 -15.60 3.07 -8.86
C LEU A 180 -16.88 3.50 -8.12
N GLU A 181 -17.64 2.57 -7.54
CA GLU A 181 -18.97 2.82 -6.97
C GLU A 181 -18.99 2.78 -5.44
N GLU A 182 -18.30 1.82 -4.83
CA GLU A 182 -18.25 1.60 -3.38
C GLU A 182 -16.81 1.81 -2.88
N GLY A 183 -15.89 0.99 -3.38
CA GLY A 183 -14.46 1.07 -3.08
C GLY A 183 -14.16 1.13 -1.59
N HIS A 184 -12.97 1.62 -1.26
CA HIS A 184 -12.69 2.03 0.12
C HIS A 184 -13.04 3.49 0.38
N HIS A 185 -13.29 4.28 -0.68
CA HIS A 185 -13.65 5.68 -0.54
C HIS A 185 -15.07 5.91 0.00
N ALA A 186 -16.07 5.08 -0.28
CA ALA A 186 -17.47 5.45 0.04
C ALA A 186 -17.69 5.70 1.54
N GLU A 187 -17.28 4.77 2.41
CA GLU A 187 -17.44 4.94 3.87
C GLU A 187 -16.58 6.09 4.41
N ALA A 188 -15.39 6.31 3.83
CA ALA A 188 -14.52 7.42 4.20
C ALA A 188 -15.11 8.78 3.77
N ASP A 189 -15.71 8.85 2.58
CA ASP A 189 -16.34 10.05 2.04
C ASP A 189 -17.62 10.40 2.83
N GLU A 190 -18.36 9.41 3.33
CA GLU A 190 -19.46 9.61 4.27
C GLU A 190 -18.97 10.23 5.58
N ALA A 191 -17.89 9.72 6.16
CA ALA A 191 -17.28 10.29 7.37
C ALA A 191 -16.75 11.71 7.13
N LEU A 192 -16.10 11.97 5.98
CA LEU A 192 -15.63 13.30 5.58
C LEU A 192 -16.78 14.31 5.43
N GLU A 193 -17.90 13.90 4.86
CA GLU A 193 -19.10 14.74 4.75
C GLU A 193 -19.67 15.09 6.13
N GLU A 194 -19.73 14.13 7.06
CA GLU A 194 -20.17 14.41 8.43
C GLU A 194 -19.20 15.34 9.18
N LEU A 195 -17.88 15.15 9.02
CA LEU A 195 -16.86 16.04 9.57
C LEU A 195 -16.99 17.47 9.02
N ARG A 196 -17.29 17.63 7.72
CA ARG A 196 -17.53 18.96 7.12
C ARG A 196 -18.75 19.66 7.71
N LYS A 197 -19.81 18.91 8.04
CA LYS A 197 -21.03 19.46 8.65
C LYS A 197 -20.84 19.87 10.10
N ARG A 198 -20.14 19.04 10.87
CA ARG A 198 -20.08 19.14 12.34
C ARG A 198 -18.79 19.78 12.85
N GLY A 199 -17.68 19.68 12.11
CA GLY A 199 -16.34 20.00 12.61
C GLY A 199 -15.74 18.84 13.40
N LEU A 200 -14.42 18.66 13.24
CA LEU A 200 -13.63 17.59 13.87
C LEU A 200 -13.74 17.60 15.40
N GLU A 201 -13.84 18.79 16.00
CA GLU A 201 -13.97 19.01 17.44
C GLU A 201 -15.31 18.55 18.03
N ASN A 202 -16.31 18.28 17.19
CA ASN A 202 -17.66 17.87 17.59
C ASN A 202 -17.94 16.38 17.34
N ILE A 203 -16.91 15.60 17.02
CA ILE A 203 -16.97 14.14 16.98
C ILE A 203 -16.60 13.59 18.35
N SER A 204 -17.50 12.80 18.95
CA SER A 204 -17.28 12.22 20.27
C SER A 204 -16.26 11.07 20.22
N GLN A 205 -15.66 10.74 21.37
CA GLN A 205 -14.77 9.58 21.46
C GLN A 205 -15.49 8.26 21.13
N GLU A 206 -16.77 8.13 21.53
CA GLU A 206 -17.58 6.94 21.19
C GLU A 206 -17.75 6.76 19.68
N GLU A 207 -17.91 7.86 18.93
CA GLU A 207 -17.96 7.81 17.46
C GLU A 207 -16.59 7.51 16.83
N ARG A 208 -15.49 7.91 17.48
CA ARG A 208 -14.13 7.61 17.00
C ARG A 208 -13.71 6.16 17.28
N ASP A 209 -14.23 5.58 18.35
CA ASP A 209 -13.94 4.19 18.76
C ASP A 209 -14.87 3.16 18.06
N ASP A 210 -15.80 3.62 17.21
CA ASP A 210 -16.73 2.76 16.49
C ASP A 210 -16.06 2.13 15.26
N GLU A 211 -15.59 0.90 15.42
CA GLU A 211 -14.97 0.08 14.36
C GLU A 211 -15.97 -0.36 13.26
N GLU A 212 -17.27 -0.12 13.41
CA GLU A 212 -18.27 -0.43 12.35
C GLU A 212 -18.28 0.60 11.21
N ASN A 213 -17.52 1.71 11.33
CA ASN A 213 -17.43 2.74 10.31
C ASN A 213 -16.04 3.39 10.25
N LYS A 214 -15.83 4.26 9.26
CA LYS A 214 -14.52 4.92 9.00
C LYS A 214 -14.29 6.26 9.73
N MET A 215 -15.17 6.68 10.65
CA MET A 215 -15.04 7.96 11.34
C MET A 215 -13.75 8.07 12.15
N GLY A 216 -13.39 7.03 12.91
CA GLY A 216 -12.15 6.97 13.69
C GLY A 216 -10.92 7.13 12.81
N ASP A 217 -10.82 6.32 11.76
CA ASP A 217 -9.73 6.34 10.77
C ASP A 217 -9.61 7.71 10.09
N VAL A 218 -10.73 8.27 9.62
CA VAL A 218 -10.74 9.59 8.97
C VAL A 218 -10.29 10.70 9.92
N CYS A 219 -10.74 10.70 11.18
CA CYS A 219 -10.30 11.67 12.18
C CYS A 219 -8.79 11.57 12.42
N LEU A 220 -8.29 10.34 12.65
CA LEU A 220 -6.88 10.06 12.92
C LEU A 220 -5.99 10.55 11.77
N ILE A 221 -6.35 10.20 10.53
CA ILE A 221 -5.55 10.58 9.36
C ILE A 221 -5.65 12.08 9.08
N MET A 222 -6.83 12.70 9.23
CA MET A 222 -6.98 14.15 9.07
C MET A 222 -6.11 14.92 10.08
N GLU A 223 -6.04 14.47 11.34
CA GLU A 223 -5.17 15.04 12.36
C GLU A 223 -3.69 14.88 11.97
N SER A 224 -3.26 13.67 11.62
CA SER A 224 -1.89 13.40 11.16
C SER A 224 -1.48 14.27 9.96
N MET A 225 -2.29 14.32 8.91
CA MET A 225 -2.02 15.14 7.72
C MET A 225 -1.91 16.64 8.05
N THR A 226 -2.67 17.11 9.05
CA THR A 226 -2.62 18.50 9.52
C THR A 226 -1.34 18.77 10.30
N GLU A 227 -0.99 17.90 11.25
CA GLU A 227 0.20 18.02 12.09
C GLU A 227 1.49 17.99 11.26
N ASN A 228 1.53 17.15 10.23
CA ASN A 228 2.66 17.06 9.31
C ASN A 228 2.68 18.13 8.20
N GLY A 229 1.63 18.96 8.10
CA GLY A 229 1.58 20.07 7.14
C GLY A 229 1.41 19.65 5.67
N TRP A 230 0.90 18.44 5.41
CA TRP A 230 0.67 17.91 4.06
C TRP A 230 -0.54 18.55 3.35
N CYS A 231 -1.34 19.31 4.09
CA CYS A 231 -2.50 20.06 3.58
C CYS A 231 -2.25 21.58 3.67
N PRO A 232 -1.58 22.20 2.69
CA PRO A 232 -1.36 23.64 2.70
C PRO A 232 -2.70 24.39 2.72
N GLU A 233 -2.76 25.46 3.51
CA GLU A 233 -3.98 26.26 3.74
C GLU A 233 -5.17 25.46 4.31
N ASN A 234 -4.90 24.32 4.97
CA ASN A 234 -5.92 23.44 5.55
C ASN A 234 -6.91 22.90 4.50
N ARG A 235 -6.45 22.70 3.26
CA ARG A 235 -7.24 22.14 2.15
C ARG A 235 -7.23 20.62 2.17
N MET A 236 -7.96 20.05 3.13
CA MET A 236 -8.26 18.61 3.13
C MET A 236 -9.01 18.20 1.85
N PRO A 237 -8.77 16.99 1.32
CA PRO A 237 -9.48 16.52 0.14
C PRO A 237 -10.96 16.34 0.44
N GLU A 238 -11.82 16.66 -0.54
CA GLU A 238 -13.28 16.47 -0.41
C GLU A 238 -13.69 15.00 -0.52
N SER A 239 -12.82 14.17 -1.11
CA SER A 239 -13.02 12.74 -1.32
C SER A 239 -11.68 12.02 -1.31
N VAL A 240 -11.67 10.76 -0.87
CA VAL A 240 -10.49 9.89 -0.90
C VAL A 240 -10.44 8.95 -2.11
N ILE A 241 -11.34 9.15 -3.08
CA ILE A 241 -11.51 8.28 -4.27
C ILE A 241 -10.24 8.06 -5.09
N ALA A 242 -9.24 8.96 -5.01
CA ALA A 242 -7.99 8.74 -5.72
C ALA A 242 -7.30 7.42 -5.31
N TRP A 243 -7.45 6.97 -4.06
CA TRP A 243 -6.95 5.66 -3.60
C TRP A 243 -7.57 4.47 -4.36
N ASP A 244 -8.84 4.56 -4.73
CA ASP A 244 -9.48 3.55 -5.57
C ASP A 244 -9.08 3.72 -7.05
N LEU A 245 -9.02 4.95 -7.55
CA LEU A 245 -8.71 5.23 -8.97
C LEU A 245 -7.31 4.80 -9.39
N VAL A 246 -6.29 5.00 -8.53
CA VAL A 246 -4.93 4.50 -8.81
C VAL A 246 -4.93 2.96 -8.95
N ARG A 247 -5.75 2.26 -8.16
CA ARG A 247 -5.88 0.80 -8.19
C ARG A 247 -6.69 0.33 -9.39
N VAL A 248 -7.68 1.09 -9.86
CA VAL A 248 -8.38 0.83 -11.13
C VAL A 248 -7.39 0.84 -12.30
N VAL A 249 -6.52 1.85 -12.38
CA VAL A 249 -5.50 1.93 -13.44
C VAL A 249 -4.51 0.77 -13.35
N ASN A 250 -3.99 0.48 -12.15
CA ASN A 250 -3.06 -0.63 -11.94
C ASN A 250 -3.69 -1.99 -12.30
N LEU A 251 -4.90 -2.26 -11.80
CA LEU A 251 -5.61 -3.51 -12.06
C LEU A 251 -5.92 -3.68 -13.56
N ALA A 252 -6.29 -2.61 -14.27
CA ALA A 252 -6.49 -2.69 -15.71
C ALA A 252 -5.22 -3.14 -16.45
N ARG A 253 -4.06 -2.57 -16.09
CA ARG A 253 -2.76 -2.94 -16.65
C ARG A 253 -2.39 -4.39 -16.32
N TRP A 254 -2.51 -4.80 -15.06
CA TRP A 254 -2.21 -6.16 -14.62
C TRP A 254 -3.15 -7.20 -15.24
N ALA A 255 -4.45 -6.93 -15.32
CA ALA A 255 -5.42 -7.83 -15.97
C ALA A 255 -5.12 -7.98 -17.48
N ARG A 256 -4.67 -6.92 -18.15
CA ARG A 256 -4.17 -6.99 -19.53
C ARG A 256 -2.93 -7.87 -19.64
N LEU A 257 -1.95 -7.71 -18.74
CA LEU A 257 -0.73 -8.53 -18.70
C LEU A 257 -1.05 -10.02 -18.48
N CYS A 258 -2.04 -10.33 -17.64
CA CYS A 258 -2.50 -11.70 -17.40
C CYS A 258 -3.34 -12.29 -18.55
N GLY A 259 -3.69 -11.49 -19.57
CA GLY A 259 -4.52 -11.91 -20.71
C GLY A 259 -6.02 -11.92 -20.43
N TYR A 260 -6.47 -11.27 -19.36
CA TYR A 260 -7.89 -11.15 -19.00
C TYR A 260 -8.58 -10.01 -19.76
N LEU A 261 -7.82 -8.97 -20.11
CA LEU A 261 -8.27 -7.85 -20.94
C LEU A 261 -7.43 -7.73 -22.20
N ASN A 262 -8.02 -7.18 -23.27
CA ASN A 262 -7.25 -6.65 -24.39
C ASN A 262 -6.87 -5.18 -24.19
N ASP A 263 -6.03 -4.64 -25.08
CA ASP A 263 -5.53 -3.27 -24.98
C ASP A 263 -6.67 -2.22 -24.98
N ASP A 264 -7.68 -2.36 -25.86
CA ASP A 264 -8.80 -1.41 -25.95
C ASP A 264 -9.63 -1.39 -24.65
N GLU A 265 -9.85 -2.56 -24.04
CA GLU A 265 -10.59 -2.68 -22.79
C GLU A 265 -9.83 -2.04 -21.62
N MET A 266 -8.52 -2.29 -21.53
CA MET A 266 -7.65 -1.65 -20.54
C MET A 266 -7.70 -0.13 -20.65
N TRP A 267 -7.53 0.41 -21.86
CA TRP A 267 -7.56 1.87 -22.07
C TRP A 267 -8.93 2.49 -21.75
N GLN A 268 -10.03 1.79 -22.04
CA GLN A 268 -11.37 2.25 -21.67
C GLN A 268 -11.58 2.33 -20.15
N ILE A 269 -11.04 1.36 -19.40
CA ILE A 269 -11.07 1.37 -17.94
C ILE A 269 -10.24 2.53 -17.39
N MET A 270 -9.01 2.71 -17.88
CA MET A 270 -8.15 3.82 -17.46
C MET A 270 -8.76 5.19 -17.81
N GLN A 271 -9.42 5.30 -18.97
CA GLN A 271 -10.15 6.50 -19.36
C GLN A 271 -11.32 6.79 -18.42
N THR A 272 -12.03 5.76 -17.96
CA THR A 272 -13.10 5.90 -16.96
C THR A 272 -12.54 6.42 -15.64
N ALA A 273 -11.42 5.85 -15.16
CA ALA A 273 -10.76 6.33 -13.95
C ALA A 273 -10.32 7.79 -14.07
N ALA A 274 -9.74 8.17 -15.22
CA ALA A 274 -9.33 9.54 -15.49
C ALA A 274 -10.54 10.49 -15.55
N ASP A 275 -11.63 10.13 -16.22
CA ASP A 275 -12.84 10.95 -16.26
C ASP A 275 -13.46 11.09 -14.86
N THR A 276 -13.46 10.04 -14.02
CA THR A 276 -13.87 10.14 -12.61
C THR A 276 -12.97 11.10 -11.83
N ALA A 277 -11.64 10.99 -11.95
CA ALA A 277 -10.70 11.91 -11.30
C ALA A 277 -10.96 13.37 -11.69
N LEU A 278 -11.24 13.63 -12.98
CA LEU A 278 -11.54 14.97 -13.50
C LEU A 278 -12.86 15.56 -12.96
N HIS A 279 -13.79 14.75 -12.46
CA HIS A 279 -15.00 15.25 -11.81
C HIS A 279 -14.75 15.69 -10.37
N HIS A 280 -13.75 15.11 -9.69
CA HIS A 280 -13.47 15.35 -8.27
C HIS A 280 -12.33 16.34 -8.04
N PHE A 281 -11.36 16.42 -8.96
CA PHE A 281 -10.12 17.16 -8.73
C PHE A 281 -9.81 18.10 -9.89
N SER A 282 -9.02 19.12 -9.59
CA SER A 282 -8.58 20.13 -10.55
C SER A 282 -7.08 20.11 -10.84
N SER A 283 -6.31 19.30 -10.12
CA SER A 283 -4.86 19.21 -10.33
C SER A 283 -4.27 17.91 -9.79
N TRP A 284 -3.02 17.62 -10.18
CA TRP A 284 -2.26 16.50 -9.63
C TRP A 284 -2.04 16.64 -8.12
N GLU A 285 -1.89 17.85 -7.60
CA GLU A 285 -1.75 18.10 -6.16
C GLU A 285 -3.05 17.74 -5.41
N GLU A 286 -4.22 18.09 -5.95
CA GLU A 286 -5.51 17.70 -5.37
C GLU A 286 -5.72 16.18 -5.41
N TYR A 287 -5.41 15.56 -6.55
CA TYR A 287 -5.45 14.10 -6.71
C TYR A 287 -4.50 13.39 -5.74
N GLY A 288 -3.27 13.89 -5.59
CA GLY A 288 -2.26 13.37 -4.68
C GLY A 288 -2.69 13.45 -3.21
N ARG A 289 -3.29 14.56 -2.76
CA ARG A 289 -3.81 14.67 -1.39
C ARG A 289 -4.94 13.69 -1.11
N SER A 290 -5.83 13.47 -2.08
CA SER A 290 -6.87 12.44 -1.99
C SER A 290 -6.27 11.04 -1.84
N PHE A 291 -5.21 10.74 -2.60
CA PHE A 291 -4.50 9.46 -2.50
C PHE A 291 -3.81 9.27 -1.14
N ILE A 292 -3.14 10.31 -0.63
CA ILE A 292 -2.49 10.29 0.69
C ILE A 292 -3.51 9.94 1.78
N MET A 293 -4.61 10.68 1.82
CA MET A 293 -5.65 10.45 2.81
C MET A 293 -6.29 9.08 2.66
N GLY A 294 -6.63 8.67 1.44
CA GLY A 294 -7.28 7.39 1.18
C GLY A 294 -6.42 6.18 1.54
N ARG A 295 -5.11 6.25 1.28
CA ARG A 295 -4.17 5.17 1.64
C ARG A 295 -4.08 5.00 3.16
N GLY A 296 -4.01 6.10 3.92
CA GLY A 296 -4.04 6.04 5.38
C GLY A 296 -5.37 5.54 5.95
N VAL A 297 -6.50 6.07 5.46
CA VAL A 297 -7.84 5.72 5.98
C VAL A 297 -8.21 4.27 5.71
N TRP A 298 -7.67 3.69 4.63
CA TRP A 298 -7.89 2.27 4.32
C TRP A 298 -7.53 1.37 5.51
N HIS A 299 -6.40 1.63 6.18
CA HIS A 299 -5.96 0.87 7.36
C HIS A 299 -6.11 1.58 8.70
N GLY A 300 -6.45 2.88 8.70
CA GLY A 300 -6.38 3.69 9.90
C GLY A 300 -4.93 3.91 10.35
N ASP A 301 -3.99 3.98 9.41
CA ASP A 301 -2.55 4.02 9.69
C ASP A 301 -1.89 5.30 9.13
N PRO A 302 -1.37 6.19 10.00
CA PRO A 302 -0.60 7.37 9.58
C PRO A 302 0.66 7.04 8.75
N ASP A 303 1.32 5.91 9.00
CA ASP A 303 2.54 5.50 8.29
C ASP A 303 2.22 5.21 6.81
N ASP A 304 1.01 4.74 6.54
CA ASP A 304 0.53 4.54 5.17
C ASP A 304 0.28 5.87 4.43
N SER A 305 -0.07 6.93 5.16
CA SER A 305 -0.17 8.29 4.60
C SER A 305 1.22 8.89 4.37
N GLU A 306 2.18 8.64 5.26
CA GLU A 306 3.56 9.11 5.10
C GLU A 306 4.18 8.50 3.83
N THR A 307 4.07 7.18 3.66
CA THR A 307 4.51 6.49 2.44
C THR A 307 3.85 7.08 1.19
N ALA A 308 2.54 7.34 1.24
CA ALA A 308 1.82 7.97 0.13
C ALA A 308 2.33 9.39 -0.16
N PHE A 309 2.65 10.15 0.88
CA PHE A 309 3.12 11.52 0.79
C PHE A 309 4.50 11.59 0.13
N GLU A 310 5.41 10.68 0.48
CA GLU A 310 6.73 10.58 -0.16
C GLU A 310 6.60 10.33 -1.67
N ILE A 311 5.76 9.35 -2.07
CA ILE A 311 5.50 9.02 -3.47
C ILE A 311 4.87 10.20 -4.22
N VAL A 312 3.87 10.85 -3.61
CA VAL A 312 3.20 12.02 -4.21
C VAL A 312 4.16 13.19 -4.36
N SER A 313 5.05 13.41 -3.38
CA SER A 313 6.06 14.48 -3.45
C SER A 313 7.05 14.21 -4.57
N LEU A 314 7.55 12.97 -4.69
CA LEU A 314 8.39 12.54 -5.81
C LEU A 314 7.70 12.81 -7.15
N LEU A 315 6.43 12.41 -7.29
CA LEU A 315 5.67 12.60 -8.53
C LEU A 315 5.41 14.08 -8.85
N LEU A 316 5.27 14.96 -7.86
CA LEU A 316 5.03 16.38 -8.10
C LEU A 316 6.33 17.15 -8.42
N GLU A 317 7.47 16.71 -7.91
CA GLU A 317 8.71 17.46 -7.97
C GLU A 317 9.63 17.00 -9.10
N ASP A 318 9.76 15.68 -9.30
CA ASP A 318 10.73 15.11 -10.23
C ASP A 318 10.41 15.47 -11.69
N GLU A 319 11.43 15.90 -12.45
CA GLU A 319 11.25 16.37 -13.83
C GLU A 319 10.95 15.24 -14.82
N GLU A 320 11.27 13.99 -14.48
CA GLU A 320 10.95 12.81 -15.27
C GLU A 320 9.59 12.21 -14.90
N SER A 321 8.92 12.75 -13.88
CA SER A 321 7.61 12.29 -13.41
C SER A 321 6.53 12.39 -14.49
N PRO A 322 5.66 11.38 -14.62
CA PRO A 322 4.50 11.45 -15.51
C PRO A 322 3.54 12.60 -15.13
N TRP A 323 3.51 13.04 -13.86
CA TRP A 323 2.66 14.18 -13.45
C TRP A 323 3.24 15.53 -13.88
N LYS A 324 4.57 15.63 -14.03
CA LYS A 324 5.24 16.82 -14.58
C LYS A 324 5.22 16.84 -16.10
N LEU A 325 5.26 15.67 -16.72
CA LEU A 325 5.24 15.51 -18.18
C LEU A 325 3.84 15.53 -18.79
N SER A 326 2.79 15.31 -17.98
CA SER A 326 1.40 15.31 -18.45
C SER A 326 0.55 16.41 -17.81
N ASN A 327 -0.41 16.93 -18.58
CA ASN A 327 -1.38 17.88 -18.05
C ASN A 327 -2.57 17.13 -17.45
N PHE A 328 -2.98 17.52 -16.25
CA PHE A 328 -4.11 16.90 -15.55
C PHE A 328 -5.38 16.78 -16.42
N TYR A 329 -5.71 17.77 -17.25
CA TYR A 329 -6.94 17.81 -18.05
C TYR A 329 -6.81 17.39 -19.51
N LYS A 330 -5.63 17.54 -20.11
CA LYS A 330 -5.50 17.57 -21.57
C LYS A 330 -5.68 16.16 -22.16
N LYS A 331 -6.80 15.95 -22.86
CA LYS A 331 -7.09 14.72 -23.62
C LYS A 331 -6.18 14.57 -24.84
#